data_AF-A0A1E3L9A8-F1
#
_entry.id   AF-A0A1E3L9A8-F1
#
_cell.length_a   1.000
_cell.length_b   1.000
_cell.length_c   1.000
_cell.angle_alpha   90.00
_cell.angle_beta   90.00
_cell.angle_gamma   90.00
#
_symmetry.space_group_name_H-M   'P 1'
#
loop_
_entity.id
_entity.type
_entity.pdbx_description
1 polymer ?
#
loop_
_entity_poly.entity_id
_entity_poly.type
_entity_poly.pdbx_seq_one_letter_code
_entity_poly.pdbx_strand_id
1 'polypeptide(L)'
;MRILTVVFKGIWIIAITINVLSLLWLVVGSTANFQSSMDIVARYTLFSVGIFSIILISLSIFYLIKTKKQNIGIAGCAVALVFSLFLLGCSSMNQEGVVDKEWFRDSVNKDPIKSTTDGKYDYRLKIINRGQKNVRQQLYVKELATKQEKYIDIPIKMEPSYGYSLGTGDWAWARLKNTDHINEYILTTTSELGVPIQSFKMNTYEGSADSIFSQ
;
A
#
# COMPACT_ATOMS: atom_id res chain seq x y z
N MET A 1 -44.14 -8.53 -23.95
CA MET A 1 -42.81 -8.50 -24.62
C MET A 1 -42.07 -7.18 -24.46
N ARG A 2 -42.67 -6.02 -24.78
CA ARG A 2 -42.00 -4.70 -24.75
C ARG A 2 -41.43 -4.31 -23.37
N ILE A 3 -42.18 -4.55 -22.29
CA ILE A 3 -41.74 -4.30 -20.90
C ILE A 3 -40.51 -5.14 -20.55
N LEU A 4 -40.52 -6.44 -20.90
CA LEU A 4 -39.41 -7.36 -20.65
C LEU A 4 -38.12 -6.86 -21.31
N THR A 5 -38.20 -6.42 -22.57
CA THR A 5 -37.04 -5.88 -23.31
C THR A 5 -36.49 -4.60 -22.69
N VAL A 6 -37.35 -3.73 -22.15
CA VAL A 6 -36.93 -2.50 -21.46
C VAL A 6 -36.22 -2.83 -20.15
N VAL A 7 -36.78 -3.76 -19.37
CA VAL A 7 -36.16 -4.22 -18.10
C VAL A 7 -34.78 -4.83 -18.34
N PHE A 8 -34.65 -5.72 -19.33
CA PHE A 8 -33.36 -6.33 -19.68
C PHE A 8 -32.32 -5.30 -20.13
N LYS A 9 -32.72 -4.31 -20.94
CA LYS A 9 -31.82 -3.20 -21.32
C LYS A 9 -31.38 -2.40 -20.10
N GLY A 10 -32.29 -2.16 -19.14
CA GLY A 10 -31.96 -1.50 -17.88
C GLY A 10 -30.92 -2.28 -17.06
N ILE A 11 -31.15 -3.57 -16.85
CA ILE A 11 -30.21 -4.46 -16.14
C ILE A 11 -28.85 -4.47 -16.83
N TRP A 12 -28.81 -4.55 -18.15
CA TRP A 12 -27.56 -4.58 -18.91
C TRP A 12 -26.79 -3.25 -18.80
N ILE A 13 -27.48 -2.12 -18.88
CA ILE A 13 -26.87 -0.80 -18.67
C ILE A 13 -26.27 -0.71 -17.26
N ILE A 14 -27.01 -1.14 -16.24
CA ILE A 14 -26.53 -1.18 -14.85
C ILE A 14 -25.27 -2.05 -14.73
N ALA A 15 -25.25 -3.23 -15.35
CA ALA A 15 -24.09 -4.13 -15.34
C ALA A 15 -22.85 -3.49 -16.00
N ILE A 16 -23.03 -2.80 -17.12
CA ILE A 16 -21.95 -2.03 -17.77
C ILE A 16 -21.44 -0.94 -16.82
N THR A 17 -22.34 -0.16 -16.22
CA THR A 17 -21.95 0.91 -15.27
C THR A 17 -21.17 0.37 -14.08
N ILE A 18 -21.62 -0.74 -13.47
CA ILE A 18 -20.92 -1.39 -12.36
C ILE A 18 -19.52 -1.84 -12.80
N ASN A 19 -19.40 -2.48 -13.96
CA ASN A 19 -18.10 -2.94 -14.47
C ASN A 19 -17.16 -1.77 -14.78
N VAL A 20 -17.66 -0.67 -15.35
CA VAL A 20 -16.88 0.56 -15.58
C VAL A 20 -16.39 1.15 -14.25
N LEU A 21 -17.25 1.27 -13.24
CA LEU A 21 -16.87 1.76 -11.92
C LEU A 21 -15.82 0.85 -11.26
N SER A 22 -15.98 -0.46 -11.40
CA SER A 22 -15.02 -1.44 -10.90
C SER A 22 -13.68 -1.39 -11.63
N LEU A 23 -13.69 -1.19 -12.95
CA LEU A 23 -12.47 -0.98 -13.74
C LEU A 23 -11.75 0.32 -13.32
N LEU A 24 -12.49 1.41 -13.13
CA LEU A 24 -11.93 2.66 -12.60
C LEU A 24 -11.32 2.43 -11.21
N TRP A 25 -12.00 1.68 -10.35
CA TRP A 25 -11.49 1.31 -9.03
C TRP A 25 -10.20 0.48 -9.13
N LEU A 26 -10.14 -0.51 -10.02
CA LEU A 26 -8.93 -1.30 -10.28
C LEU A 26 -7.78 -0.41 -10.75
N VAL A 27 -8.03 0.50 -11.70
CA VAL A 27 -7.01 1.41 -12.23
C VAL A 27 -6.50 2.30 -11.10
N VAL A 28 -7.38 2.94 -10.32
CA VAL A 28 -7.00 3.78 -9.18
C VAL A 28 -6.24 2.99 -8.11
N GLY A 29 -6.69 1.78 -7.77
CA GLY A 29 -5.98 0.94 -6.80
C GLY A 29 -4.62 0.48 -7.30
N SER A 30 -4.53 0.12 -8.58
CA SER A 30 -3.27 -0.27 -9.21
C SER A 30 -2.31 0.92 -9.37
N THR A 31 -2.84 2.13 -9.58
CA THR A 31 -2.02 3.35 -9.67
C THR A 31 -1.60 3.88 -8.30
N ALA A 32 -2.40 3.67 -7.25
CA ALA A 32 -1.96 3.90 -5.87
C ALA A 32 -0.73 3.03 -5.54
N ASN A 33 -0.66 1.83 -6.12
CA ASN A 33 0.50 0.94 -6.03
C ASN A 33 1.75 1.47 -6.78
N PHE A 34 1.69 2.59 -7.52
CA PHE A 34 2.88 3.25 -8.11
C PHE A 34 3.73 4.00 -7.06
N GLN A 35 3.23 4.16 -5.84
CA GLN A 35 4.08 4.54 -4.72
C GLN A 35 5.03 3.40 -4.36
N SER A 36 4.61 2.14 -4.47
CA SER A 36 5.47 0.95 -4.34
C SER A 36 6.04 0.49 -5.68
N SER A 37 7.04 -0.41 -5.64
CA SER A 37 7.38 -1.21 -6.82
C SER A 37 6.17 -2.07 -7.15
N MET A 38 5.45 -1.74 -8.23
CA MET A 38 4.22 -2.42 -8.61
C MET A 38 4.43 -3.93 -8.68
N ASP A 39 3.76 -4.65 -7.79
CA ASP A 39 3.83 -6.10 -7.67
C ASP A 39 3.51 -6.76 -9.04
N ILE A 40 4.23 -7.84 -9.36
CA ILE A 40 3.97 -8.69 -10.53
C ILE A 40 2.52 -9.14 -10.55
N VAL A 41 1.94 -9.46 -9.38
CA VAL A 41 0.53 -9.88 -9.29
C VAL A 41 -0.40 -8.75 -9.69
N ALA A 42 -0.22 -7.55 -9.12
CA ALA A 42 -1.04 -6.38 -9.46
C ALA A 42 -0.93 -6.01 -10.94
N ARG A 43 0.28 -6.10 -11.51
CA ARG A 43 0.50 -5.91 -12.95
C ARG A 43 -0.24 -6.94 -13.78
N TYR A 44 -0.10 -8.22 -13.44
CA TYR A 44 -0.80 -9.28 -14.14
C TYR A 44 -2.32 -9.09 -14.07
N THR A 45 -2.88 -8.72 -12.92
CA THR A 45 -4.32 -8.47 -12.74
C THR A 45 -4.81 -7.30 -13.57
N LEU A 46 -4.08 -6.17 -13.59
CA LEU A 46 -4.42 -5.00 -14.41
C LEU A 46 -4.47 -5.38 -15.90
N PHE A 47 -3.46 -6.11 -16.39
CA PHE A 47 -3.38 -6.47 -17.80
C PHE A 47 -4.37 -7.56 -18.18
N SER A 48 -4.52 -8.62 -17.38
CA SER A 48 -5.40 -9.74 -17.72
C SER A 48 -6.87 -9.38 -17.51
N VAL A 49 -7.26 -9.01 -16.30
CA VAL A 49 -8.67 -8.74 -15.96
C VAL A 49 -9.13 -7.38 -16.49
N GLY A 50 -8.25 -6.37 -16.44
CA GLY A 50 -8.58 -5.02 -16.91
C GLY A 50 -8.80 -4.96 -18.42
N ILE A 51 -7.88 -5.51 -19.24
CA ILE A 51 -8.05 -5.54 -20.70
C ILE A 51 -9.28 -6.38 -21.08
N PHE A 52 -9.49 -7.52 -20.43
CA PHE A 52 -10.65 -8.37 -20.70
C PHE A 52 -11.97 -7.63 -20.38
N SER A 53 -12.01 -6.87 -19.28
CA SER A 53 -13.14 -6.02 -18.91
C SER A 53 -13.41 -4.95 -19.97
N ILE A 54 -12.37 -4.28 -20.50
CA ILE A 54 -12.51 -3.27 -21.57
C ILE A 54 -13.11 -3.88 -22.84
N ILE A 55 -12.64 -5.06 -23.24
CA ILE A 55 -13.17 -5.79 -24.41
C ILE A 55 -14.65 -6.12 -24.19
N LEU A 56 -15.01 -6.64 -23.01
CA LEU A 56 -16.40 -6.97 -22.68
C LEU A 56 -17.32 -5.74 -22.64
N ILE A 57 -16.87 -4.61 -22.08
CA ILE A 57 -17.61 -3.35 -22.09
C ILE A 57 -17.83 -2.90 -23.55
N SER A 58 -16.78 -2.92 -24.37
CA SER A 58 -16.83 -2.48 -25.76
C SER A 58 -17.81 -3.32 -26.58
N LEU A 59 -17.74 -4.64 -26.45
CA LEU A 59 -18.69 -5.57 -27.09
C LEU A 59 -20.11 -5.36 -26.59
N SER A 60 -20.30 -5.16 -25.28
CA SER A 60 -21.63 -4.93 -24.69
C SER A 60 -22.26 -3.65 -25.21
N ILE A 61 -21.51 -2.54 -25.27
CA ILE A 61 -21.97 -1.26 -25.82
C ILE A 61 -22.32 -1.41 -27.31
N PHE A 62 -21.44 -2.07 -28.09
CA PHE A 62 -21.69 -2.31 -29.51
C PHE A 62 -22.99 -3.09 -29.74
N TYR A 63 -23.22 -4.15 -28.98
CA TYR A 63 -24.45 -4.93 -29.03
C TYR A 63 -25.67 -4.12 -28.58
N LEU A 64 -25.55 -3.28 -27.54
CA LEU A 64 -26.65 -2.44 -27.04
C LEU A 64 -27.08 -1.37 -28.07
N ILE A 65 -26.13 -0.81 -28.81
CA ILE A 65 -26.40 0.12 -29.93
C ILE A 65 -27.05 -0.63 -31.09
N LYS A 66 -26.54 -1.80 -31.46
CA LYS A 66 -27.09 -2.60 -32.58
C LYS A 66 -28.50 -3.09 -32.29
N THR A 67 -28.78 -3.47 -31.05
CA THR A 67 -30.11 -3.93 -30.58
C THR A 67 -31.12 -2.80 -30.29
N LYS A 68 -30.74 -1.52 -30.41
CA LYS A 68 -31.73 -0.44 -30.55
C LYS A 68 -32.49 -0.53 -31.88
N LYS A 69 -31.87 -1.07 -32.93
CA LYS A 69 -32.46 -1.19 -34.29
C LYS A 69 -33.29 -2.46 -34.53
N GLN A 70 -33.13 -3.50 -33.71
CA GLN A 70 -33.81 -4.79 -33.89
C GLN A 70 -34.66 -5.16 -32.67
N ASN A 71 -35.81 -5.80 -32.91
CA ASN A 71 -36.68 -6.31 -31.85
C ASN A 71 -36.00 -7.52 -31.21
N ILE A 72 -35.60 -7.41 -29.94
CA ILE A 72 -34.81 -8.43 -29.25
C ILE A 72 -35.74 -9.57 -28.84
N GLY A 73 -35.61 -10.72 -29.51
CA GLY A 73 -36.25 -11.97 -29.09
C GLY A 73 -35.60 -12.57 -27.83
N ILE A 74 -36.12 -13.71 -27.38
CA ILE A 74 -35.64 -14.42 -26.17
C ILE A 74 -34.12 -14.69 -26.23
N ALA A 75 -33.60 -15.03 -27.41
CA ALA A 75 -32.17 -15.27 -27.61
C ALA A 75 -31.31 -14.04 -27.27
N GLY A 76 -31.73 -12.83 -27.62
CA GLY A 76 -30.97 -11.63 -27.28
C GLY A 76 -31.09 -11.23 -25.81
N CYS A 77 -32.18 -11.63 -25.13
CA CYS A 77 -32.29 -11.49 -23.67
C CYS A 77 -31.33 -12.46 -22.95
N ALA A 78 -31.19 -13.70 -23.45
CA ALA A 78 -30.23 -14.66 -22.92
C ALA A 78 -28.78 -14.18 -23.10
N VAL A 79 -28.43 -13.64 -24.27
CA VAL A 79 -27.11 -13.03 -24.52
C VAL A 79 -26.86 -11.86 -23.56
N ALA A 80 -27.83 -10.94 -23.39
CA ALA A 80 -27.69 -9.81 -22.46
C ALA A 80 -27.44 -10.27 -21.02
N LEU A 81 -28.12 -11.33 -20.58
CA LEU A 81 -27.97 -11.90 -19.24
C LEU A 81 -26.58 -12.54 -19.06
N VAL A 82 -26.10 -13.31 -20.04
CA VAL A 82 -24.75 -13.91 -20.03
C VAL A 82 -23.68 -12.83 -19.96
N PHE A 83 -23.77 -11.79 -20.80
CA PHE A 83 -22.83 -10.65 -20.75
C PHE A 83 -22.87 -9.94 -19.40
N SER A 84 -24.06 -9.76 -18.81
CA SER A 84 -24.21 -9.13 -17.50
C SER A 84 -23.54 -9.94 -16.40
N LEU A 85 -23.68 -11.28 -16.40
CA LEU A 85 -23.01 -12.16 -15.45
C LEU A 85 -21.49 -12.10 -15.59
N PHE A 86 -20.97 -12.11 -16.83
CA PHE A 86 -19.53 -11.96 -17.09
C PHE A 86 -18.99 -10.62 -16.62
N LEU A 87 -19.71 -9.52 -16.89
CA LEU A 87 -19.35 -8.18 -16.41
C LEU A 87 -19.33 -8.11 -14.88
N LEU A 88 -20.30 -8.73 -14.20
CA LEU A 88 -20.32 -8.78 -12.73
C LEU A 88 -19.19 -9.65 -12.17
N GLY A 89 -18.87 -10.77 -12.81
CA GLY A 89 -17.74 -11.63 -12.44
C GLY A 89 -16.41 -10.88 -12.54
N CYS A 90 -16.14 -10.23 -13.68
CA CYS A 90 -14.95 -9.39 -13.84
C CYS A 90 -14.92 -8.23 -12.84
N SER A 91 -16.09 -7.65 -12.52
CA SER A 91 -16.18 -6.59 -11.50
C SER A 91 -15.75 -7.08 -10.12
N SER A 92 -16.08 -8.32 -9.74
CA SER A 92 -15.63 -8.91 -8.47
C SER A 92 -14.10 -9.07 -8.44
N MET A 93 -13.53 -9.62 -9.51
CA MET A 93 -12.08 -9.84 -9.63
C MET A 93 -11.29 -8.52 -9.61
N ASN A 94 -11.83 -7.47 -10.24
CA ASN A 94 -11.25 -6.14 -10.24
C ASN A 94 -11.20 -5.52 -8.83
N GLN A 95 -12.15 -5.85 -7.96
CA GLN A 95 -12.17 -5.36 -6.57
C GLN A 95 -11.16 -6.09 -5.70
N GLU A 96 -11.02 -7.41 -5.87
CA GLU A 96 -10.02 -8.23 -5.16
C GLU A 96 -8.57 -7.85 -5.53
N GLY A 97 -8.36 -7.37 -6.76
CA GLY A 97 -7.04 -6.91 -7.22
C GLY A 97 -6.51 -5.65 -6.51
N VAL A 98 -7.35 -4.93 -5.76
CA VAL A 98 -6.92 -3.77 -4.97
C VAL A 98 -6.55 -4.24 -3.57
N VAL A 99 -5.28 -4.64 -3.42
CA VAL A 99 -4.70 -5.06 -2.14
C VAL A 99 -4.55 -3.85 -1.22
N ASP A 100 -5.38 -3.88 -0.17
CA ASP A 100 -5.28 -3.22 1.14
C ASP A 100 -5.35 -1.69 1.29
N LYS A 101 -6.04 -1.32 2.37
CA LYS A 101 -6.35 0.04 2.86
C LYS A 101 -5.11 0.85 3.26
N GLU A 102 -3.91 0.31 3.07
CA GLU A 102 -2.63 0.88 3.49
C GLU A 102 -2.14 2.03 2.60
N TRP A 103 -2.73 2.26 1.44
CA TRP A 103 -2.39 3.42 0.61
C TRP A 103 -3.00 4.74 1.11
N PHE A 104 -4.05 4.67 1.94
CA PHE A 104 -4.70 5.86 2.53
C PHE A 104 -4.17 6.21 3.92
N ARG A 105 -3.43 5.32 4.56
CA ARG A 105 -2.96 5.49 5.93
C ARG A 105 -1.51 5.12 6.00
N ASP A 106 -0.75 5.92 6.75
CA ASP A 106 0.65 5.61 6.99
C ASP A 106 0.78 4.21 7.62
N SER A 107 1.44 3.29 6.92
CA SER A 107 1.78 1.97 7.44
C SER A 107 3.01 2.13 8.32
N VAL A 108 2.87 1.91 9.63
CA VAL A 108 3.94 2.18 10.60
C VAL A 108 4.42 0.89 11.25
N ASN A 109 5.60 0.45 10.82
CA ASN A 109 6.30 -0.70 11.38
C ASN A 109 7.20 -0.20 12.51
N LYS A 110 7.22 -0.91 13.64
CA LYS A 110 7.87 -0.42 14.87
C LYS A 110 8.75 -1.51 15.48
N ASP A 111 9.93 -1.09 15.92
CA ASP A 111 10.78 -1.83 16.84
C ASP A 111 10.13 -1.88 18.24
N PRO A 112 10.35 -2.94 19.04
CA PRO A 112 10.22 -2.90 20.49
C PRO A 112 10.75 -1.62 21.14
N ILE A 113 10.16 -1.24 22.28
CA ILE A 113 10.69 -0.14 23.09
C ILE A 113 11.94 -0.66 23.81
N LYS A 114 13.02 0.11 23.73
CA LYS A 114 14.28 -0.10 24.46
C LYS A 114 14.57 1.10 25.33
N SER A 115 15.31 0.89 26.41
CA SER A 115 15.80 1.98 27.25
C SER A 115 17.29 2.18 27.02
N THR A 116 17.74 3.43 27.09
CA THR A 116 19.17 3.73 27.04
C THR A 116 19.87 3.20 28.29
N THR A 117 21.16 2.88 28.16
CA THR A 117 22.00 2.34 29.25
C THR A 117 22.14 3.30 30.43
N ASP A 118 22.02 4.60 30.19
CA ASP A 118 22.01 5.65 31.20
C ASP A 118 20.63 5.87 31.85
N GLY A 119 19.60 5.12 31.42
CA GLY A 119 18.25 5.18 31.98
C GLY A 119 17.52 6.50 31.77
N LYS A 120 17.94 7.34 30.82
CA LYS A 120 17.33 8.65 30.56
C LYS A 120 16.16 8.58 29.58
N TYR A 121 16.25 7.70 28.59
CA TYR A 121 15.32 7.67 27.47
C TYR A 121 14.81 6.27 27.19
N ASP A 122 13.51 6.18 26.90
CA ASP A 122 12.93 5.07 26.14
C ASP A 122 12.93 5.44 24.66
N TYR A 123 13.30 4.51 23.79
CA TYR A 123 13.37 4.75 22.35
C TYR A 123 12.89 3.56 21.53
N ARG A 124 12.52 3.82 20.28
CA ARG A 124 12.31 2.78 19.26
C ARG A 124 12.40 3.36 17.85
N LEU A 125 12.85 2.56 16.91
CA LEU A 125 12.82 2.92 15.50
C LEU A 125 11.42 2.66 14.92
N LYS A 126 10.92 3.60 14.12
CA LYS A 126 9.70 3.48 13.33
C LYS A 126 10.05 3.60 11.85
N ILE A 127 9.52 2.70 11.04
CA ILE A 127 9.58 2.76 9.59
C ILE A 127 8.17 3.04 9.10
N ILE A 128 8.01 4.14 8.39
CA ILE A 128 6.70 4.58 7.89
C ILE A 128 6.68 4.35 6.37
N ASN A 129 5.59 3.79 5.87
CA ASN A 129 5.32 3.53 4.45
C ASN A 129 6.42 2.69 3.80
N ARG A 130 6.76 1.58 4.46
CA ARG A 130 7.76 0.65 3.96
C ARG A 130 7.39 0.14 2.56
N GLY A 131 8.38 0.07 1.67
CA GLY A 131 8.19 -0.42 0.30
C GLY A 131 7.55 0.62 -0.64
N GLN A 132 7.18 1.78 -0.12
CA GLN A 132 6.67 2.92 -0.89
C GLN A 132 7.76 3.99 -1.08
N LYS A 133 7.63 4.83 -2.10
CA LYS A 133 8.56 5.93 -2.44
C LYS A 133 8.63 7.00 -1.36
N ASN A 134 7.58 7.15 -0.57
CA ASN A 134 7.48 8.07 0.57
C ASN A 134 7.91 7.39 1.89
N VAL A 135 8.71 6.32 1.82
CA VAL A 135 9.29 5.67 3.00
C VAL A 135 10.12 6.68 3.81
N ARG A 136 9.93 6.68 5.12
CA ARG A 136 10.72 7.49 6.06
C ARG A 136 10.98 6.75 7.36
N GLN A 137 12.08 7.06 8.02
CA GLN A 137 12.46 6.44 9.28
C GLN A 137 12.49 7.49 10.38
N GLN A 138 11.91 7.14 11.52
CA GLN A 138 11.80 8.03 12.67
C GLN A 138 12.23 7.30 13.93
N LEU A 139 13.11 7.93 14.70
CA LEU A 139 13.39 7.52 16.06
C LEU A 139 12.36 8.19 16.97
N TYR A 140 11.53 7.38 17.61
CA TYR A 140 10.76 7.83 18.75
C TYR A 140 11.67 7.83 19.98
N VAL A 141 11.66 8.93 20.71
CA VAL A 141 12.40 9.10 21.96
C VAL A 141 11.45 9.65 23.01
N LYS A 142 11.42 9.03 24.18
CA LYS A 142 10.65 9.47 25.34
C LYS A 142 11.58 9.65 26.51
N GLU A 143 11.64 10.87 27.03
CA GLU A 143 12.39 11.15 28.24
C GLU A 143 11.67 10.58 29.46
N LEU A 144 12.37 9.79 30.28
CA LEU A 144 11.75 9.09 31.40
C LEU A 144 11.40 10.02 32.57
N ALA A 145 12.17 11.09 32.76
CA ALA A 145 11.98 12.08 33.82
C ALA A 145 10.79 13.01 33.55
N THR A 146 10.75 13.63 32.38
CA THR A 146 9.74 14.65 32.02
C THR A 146 8.52 14.06 31.31
N LYS A 147 8.60 12.80 30.85
CA LYS A 147 7.63 12.14 29.96
C LYS A 147 7.45 12.85 28.60
N GLN A 148 8.34 13.78 28.23
CA GLN A 148 8.30 14.40 26.92
C GLN A 148 8.63 13.39 25.82
N GLU A 149 7.88 13.46 24.72
CA GLU A 149 8.05 12.59 23.56
C GLU A 149 8.54 13.42 22.37
N LYS A 150 9.51 12.87 21.64
CA LYS A 150 10.09 13.46 20.43
C LYS A 150 10.16 12.43 19.31
N TYR A 151 10.12 12.94 18.09
CA TYR A 151 10.26 12.18 16.85
C TYR A 151 11.40 12.81 16.05
N ILE A 152 12.44 12.02 15.78
CA ILE A 152 13.63 12.49 15.07
C ILE A 152 13.72 11.71 13.75
N ASP A 153 13.73 12.42 12.63
CA ASP A 153 13.90 11.78 11.31
C ASP A 153 15.32 11.25 11.17
N ILE A 154 15.47 9.99 10.75
CA ILE A 154 16.77 9.33 10.57
C ILE A 154 16.94 9.03 9.08
N PRO A 155 18.01 9.52 8.42
CA PRO A 155 18.22 9.30 6.99
C PRO A 155 18.83 7.91 6.74
N ILE A 156 18.09 6.84 7.05
CA ILE A 156 18.53 5.45 6.80
C ILE A 156 18.36 5.15 5.31
N LYS A 157 19.45 4.81 4.64
CA LYS A 157 19.39 4.32 3.26
C LYS A 157 18.77 2.92 3.26
N MET A 158 17.54 2.80 2.76
CA MET A 158 16.85 1.53 2.54
C MET A 158 16.60 1.32 1.05
N GLU A 159 17.11 0.22 0.50
CA GLU A 159 16.65 -0.26 -0.80
C GLU A 159 15.34 -1.04 -0.67
N PRO A 160 14.48 -1.04 -1.71
CA PRO A 160 13.19 -1.74 -1.70
C PRO A 160 13.30 -3.26 -1.49
N SER A 161 14.47 -3.84 -1.75
CA SER A 161 14.75 -5.28 -1.71
C SER A 161 15.05 -5.80 -0.30
N TYR A 162 15.32 -4.94 0.68
CA TYR A 162 15.72 -5.38 2.01
C TYR A 162 14.54 -5.89 2.84
N GLY A 163 14.61 -7.17 3.21
CA GLY A 163 13.77 -7.77 4.25
C GLY A 163 14.19 -7.29 5.64
N TYR A 164 13.29 -7.23 6.61
CA TYR A 164 13.67 -7.14 8.03
C TYR A 164 13.19 -8.39 8.75
N SER A 165 13.87 -8.72 9.84
CA SER A 165 13.47 -9.79 10.74
C SER A 165 12.62 -9.20 11.86
N LEU A 166 11.49 -9.85 12.15
CA LEU A 166 10.79 -9.71 13.43
C LEU A 166 11.39 -10.79 14.33
N GLY A 167 12.44 -10.42 15.06
CA GLY A 167 13.08 -11.37 15.95
C GLY A 167 12.12 -11.88 17.04
N THR A 168 12.55 -12.92 17.75
CA THR A 168 11.92 -13.32 19.02
C THR A 168 12.87 -12.92 20.16
N GLY A 169 12.34 -12.40 21.27
CA GLY A 169 13.15 -11.93 22.41
C GLY A 169 13.65 -10.48 22.27
N ASP A 170 14.94 -10.24 22.56
CA ASP A 170 15.56 -8.91 22.68
C ASP A 170 16.04 -8.31 21.34
N TRP A 171 15.31 -8.57 20.25
CA TRP A 171 15.64 -7.99 18.95
C TRP A 171 15.39 -6.47 18.94
N ALA A 172 16.10 -5.78 18.07
CA ALA A 172 15.95 -4.34 17.80
C ALA A 172 16.49 -4.05 16.41
N TRP A 173 15.90 -3.10 15.69
CA TRP A 173 16.43 -2.61 14.40
C TRP A 173 17.53 -1.59 14.57
N ALA A 174 17.58 -0.90 15.70
CA ALA A 174 18.66 0.01 16.04
C ALA A 174 18.92 0.04 17.55
N ARG A 175 20.17 0.37 17.90
CA ARG A 175 20.62 0.54 19.28
C ARG A 175 21.11 1.96 19.49
N LEU A 176 20.66 2.59 20.57
CA LEU A 176 21.06 3.93 20.95
C LEU A 176 22.06 3.83 22.11
N LYS A 177 23.30 4.26 21.89
CA LYS A 177 24.38 4.23 22.88
C LYS A 177 24.71 5.65 23.32
N ASN A 178 24.84 5.87 24.62
CA ASN A 178 25.27 7.16 25.16
C ASN A 178 26.72 7.47 24.78
N THR A 179 27.03 8.76 24.63
CA THR A 179 28.43 9.25 24.52
C THR A 179 28.86 9.90 25.84
N ASP A 180 30.07 10.46 25.84
CA ASP A 180 30.59 11.25 26.97
C ASP A 180 29.96 12.66 27.04
N HIS A 181 29.22 13.07 26.01
CA HIS A 181 28.58 14.38 25.93
C HIS A 181 27.10 14.31 26.29
N ILE A 182 26.62 15.32 27.01
CA ILE A 182 25.22 15.41 27.43
C ILE A 182 24.33 15.55 26.18
N ASN A 183 23.23 14.79 26.14
CA ASN A 183 22.24 14.76 25.06
C ASN A 183 22.74 14.25 23.69
N GLU A 184 24.00 13.83 23.60
CA GLU A 184 24.56 13.21 22.41
C GLU A 184 24.53 11.68 22.54
N TYR A 185 24.07 11.01 21.49
CA TYR A 185 23.99 9.57 21.41
C TYR A 185 24.46 9.08 20.04
N ILE A 186 24.88 7.82 19.97
CA ILE A 186 25.15 7.15 18.70
C ILE A 186 24.04 6.14 18.47
N LEU A 187 23.29 6.32 17.40
CA LEU A 187 22.30 5.35 16.92
C LEU A 187 22.99 4.46 15.88
N THR A 188 23.03 3.16 16.12
CA THR A 188 23.58 2.17 15.19
C THR A 188 22.49 1.19 14.78
N THR A 189 22.26 1.02 13.47
CA THR A 189 21.33 0.01 12.97
C THR A 189 21.89 -1.39 13.20
N THR A 190 21.01 -2.39 13.29
CA THR A 190 21.38 -3.79 13.48
C THR A 190 21.14 -4.58 12.19
N SER A 191 21.69 -5.80 12.13
CA SER A 191 21.40 -6.75 11.07
C SER A 191 19.92 -7.13 10.96
N GLU A 192 19.13 -6.98 12.04
CA GLU A 192 17.70 -7.29 12.03
C GLU A 192 16.90 -6.36 11.12
N LEU A 193 17.41 -5.14 10.88
CA LEU A 193 16.82 -4.21 9.93
C LEU A 193 17.04 -4.66 8.47
N GLY A 194 17.99 -5.56 8.24
CA GLY A 194 18.33 -6.15 6.95
C GLY A 194 18.95 -5.19 5.94
N VAL A 195 19.47 -4.06 6.42
CA VAL A 195 20.26 -3.09 5.64
C VAL A 195 21.71 -3.10 6.11
N PRO A 196 22.68 -2.60 5.32
CA PRO A 196 24.03 -2.35 5.80
C PRO A 196 24.01 -1.54 7.10
N ILE A 197 24.88 -1.91 8.04
CA ILE A 197 24.99 -1.26 9.34
C ILE A 197 25.38 0.21 9.12
N GLN A 198 24.54 1.11 9.60
CA GLN A 198 24.69 2.56 9.51
C GLN A 198 24.72 3.15 10.91
N SER A 199 25.54 4.18 11.12
CA SER A 199 25.63 4.87 12.41
C SER A 199 25.40 6.37 12.27
N PHE A 200 24.63 6.92 13.21
CA PHE A 200 24.20 8.31 13.23
C PHE A 200 24.53 8.95 14.57
N LYS A 201 25.03 10.20 14.54
CA LYS A 201 25.19 11.06 15.70
C LYS A 201 23.85 11.70 15.96
N MET A 202 23.33 11.50 17.15
CA MET A 202 22.02 11.97 17.56
C MET A 202 22.18 13.09 18.58
N ASN A 203 21.50 14.23 18.36
CA ASN A 203 21.30 15.22 19.40
C ASN A 203 19.83 15.17 19.85
N THR A 204 19.60 14.67 21.05
CA THR A 204 18.25 14.49 21.62
C THR A 204 17.60 15.80 22.08
N TYR A 205 18.39 16.85 22.31
CA TYR A 205 17.88 18.17 22.65
C TYR A 205 17.34 18.88 21.40
N GLU A 206 18.18 18.99 20.37
CA GLU A 206 17.85 19.63 19.10
C GLU A 206 16.90 18.80 18.24
N GLY A 207 16.90 17.48 18.41
CA GLY A 207 16.12 16.56 17.59
C GLY A 207 16.72 16.35 16.20
N SER A 208 18.04 16.25 16.12
CA SER A 208 18.79 16.09 14.86
C SER A 208 19.57 14.76 14.82
N ALA A 209 19.83 14.30 13.59
CA ALA A 209 20.54 13.06 13.30
C ALA A 209 21.50 13.24 12.11
N ASP A 210 22.80 13.11 12.36
CA ASP A 210 23.84 13.25 11.35
C ASP A 210 24.52 11.91 11.06
N SER A 211 24.66 11.53 9.80
CA SER A 211 25.36 10.29 9.41
C SER A 211 26.84 10.37 9.75
N ILE A 212 27.36 9.40 10.52
CA ILE A 212 28.79 9.33 10.88
C ILE A 212 29.53 8.30 9.99
N PHE A 213 28.86 7.19 9.63
CA PHE A 213 29.46 6.13 8.81
C PHE A 213 28.40 5.43 7.95
N SER A 214 28.63 5.40 6.64
CA SER A 214 28.01 4.45 5.70
C SER A 214 29.13 3.61 5.09
N GLN A 215 29.27 2.36 5.54
CA GLN A 215 30.08 1.37 4.82
C GLN A 215 29.26 0.77 3.68
#